data_AF-A0A3B8MPF7-F1
#
_entry.id   AF-A0A3B8MPF7-F1
#
_cell.length_a   1.000
_cell.length_b   1.000
_cell.length_c   1.000
_cell.angle_alpha   90.00
_cell.angle_beta   90.00
_cell.angle_gamma   90.00
#
_symmetry.space_group_name_H-M   'P 1'
#
loop_
_entity.id
_entity.type
_entity.pdbx_description
1 polymer ?
#
loop_
_entity_poly.entity_id
_entity_poly.type
_entity_poly.pdbx_seq_one_letter_code
_entity_poly.pdbx_strand_id
1 'polypeptide(L)'
;MSETIPLFPLKMVLLPGVRIPLHIFEDRYKLMTKECVDADSEFGLMMGVDDEFETVGCAARVTDVINTFTDGRMNIIVEGTDRIRLIERHDDQAYISGTVERLPDLEEEMNAVLVEETRALYVEALKLSIGWYRAPKRAGEAVGLLSYTVASALGMPEDRQQLLLEETSVNRRYELLKETLESTLTGLREHARRVSGNGKAHRGP
;
A
#
# COMPACT_ATOMS: atom_id res chain seq x y z
N MET A 1 -12.46 7.03 17.89
CA MET A 1 -13.75 7.62 17.51
C MET A 1 -14.18 6.94 16.22
N SER A 2 -15.44 6.54 16.12
CA SER A 2 -15.98 5.97 14.89
C SER A 2 -16.57 7.06 14.00
N GLU A 3 -16.53 6.83 12.70
CA GLU A 3 -17.07 7.73 11.68
C GLU A 3 -17.66 6.91 10.52
N THR A 4 -18.64 7.47 9.82
CA THR A 4 -19.21 6.83 8.63
C THR A 4 -18.55 7.40 7.39
N ILE A 5 -17.93 6.52 6.60
CA ILE A 5 -17.27 6.91 5.34
C ILE A 5 -17.72 5.99 4.19
N PRO A 6 -17.63 6.46 2.93
CA PRO A 6 -17.77 5.58 1.78
C PRO A 6 -16.70 4.49 1.75
N LEU A 7 -17.04 3.32 1.23
CA LEU A 7 -16.13 2.19 1.08
C LEU A 7 -15.96 1.82 -0.40
N PHE A 8 -14.72 1.57 -0.78
CA PHE A 8 -14.33 1.22 -2.13
C PHE A 8 -13.56 -0.11 -2.14
N PRO A 9 -14.27 -1.24 -2.34
CA PRO A 9 -13.67 -2.55 -2.52
C PRO A 9 -12.85 -2.63 -3.80
N LEU A 10 -11.58 -3.01 -3.69
CA LEU A 10 -10.68 -3.24 -4.83
C LEU A 10 -9.81 -4.48 -4.59
N LYS A 11 -9.39 -5.16 -5.67
CA LYS A 11 -8.42 -6.28 -5.61
C LYS A 11 -6.99 -5.78 -5.40
N MET A 12 -6.80 -4.87 -4.45
CA MET A 12 -5.50 -4.32 -4.07
C MET A 12 -5.54 -3.79 -2.64
N VAL A 13 -4.36 -3.65 -2.04
CA VAL A 13 -4.20 -3.06 -0.71
C VAL A 13 -3.59 -1.68 -0.83
N LEU A 14 -4.25 -0.68 -0.24
CA LEU A 14 -3.65 0.62 0.01
C LEU A 14 -3.00 0.61 1.39
N LEU A 15 -1.76 1.08 1.47
CA LEU A 15 -1.02 1.17 2.72
C LEU A 15 -0.85 2.65 3.11
N PRO A 16 -0.82 2.98 4.41
CA PRO A 16 -0.57 4.34 4.88
C PRO A 16 0.71 4.96 4.27
N GLY A 17 0.61 6.22 3.83
CA GLY A 17 1.65 6.99 3.15
C GLY A 17 1.90 6.63 1.68
N VAL A 18 1.28 5.57 1.17
CA VAL A 18 1.45 5.16 -0.23
C VAL A 18 0.49 5.93 -1.12
N ARG A 19 1.00 6.41 -2.27
CA ARG A 19 0.20 7.03 -3.32
C ARG A 19 -0.04 6.09 -4.48
N ILE A 20 -1.29 5.98 -4.92
CA ILE A 20 -1.66 5.15 -6.08
C ILE A 20 -2.56 5.93 -7.05
N PRO A 21 -2.39 5.71 -8.37
CA PRO A 21 -3.35 6.20 -9.35
C PRO A 21 -4.57 5.26 -9.41
N LEU A 22 -5.77 5.84 -9.52
CA LEU A 22 -7.01 5.09 -9.74
C LEU A 22 -7.75 5.61 -10.97
N HIS A 23 -8.30 4.69 -11.76
CA HIS A 23 -9.23 4.99 -12.84
C HIS A 23 -10.65 4.66 -12.39
N ILE A 24 -11.48 5.68 -12.23
CA ILE A 24 -12.86 5.57 -11.76
C ILE A 24 -13.79 5.56 -12.95
N PHE A 25 -14.51 4.44 -13.14
CA PHE A 25 -15.39 4.27 -14.30
C PHE A 25 -16.81 3.81 -13.97
N GLU A 26 -17.02 3.07 -12.88
CA GLU A 26 -18.36 2.63 -12.46
C GLU A 26 -19.19 3.81 -11.90
N ASP A 27 -20.49 3.83 -12.22
CA ASP A 27 -21.39 4.94 -11.86
C ASP A 27 -21.44 5.24 -10.36
N ARG A 28 -21.52 4.19 -9.52
CA ARG A 28 -21.51 4.32 -8.05
C ARG A 28 -20.24 4.99 -7.54
N TYR A 29 -19.07 4.65 -8.09
CA TYR A 29 -17.80 5.19 -7.64
C TYR A 29 -17.48 6.56 -8.25
N LYS A 30 -18.04 6.88 -9.43
CA LYS A 30 -18.00 8.25 -9.96
C LYS A 30 -18.73 9.22 -9.03
N LEU A 31 -19.91 8.83 -8.55
CA LEU A 31 -20.66 9.62 -7.57
C LEU A 31 -19.87 9.75 -6.26
N MET A 32 -19.46 8.62 -5.68
CA MET A 32 -18.67 8.57 -4.44
C MET A 32 -17.42 9.46 -4.49
N THR A 33 -16.61 9.32 -5.56
CA THR A 33 -15.36 10.05 -5.72
C THR A 33 -15.63 11.55 -5.85
N LYS A 34 -16.66 11.92 -6.60
CA LYS A 34 -17.05 13.33 -6.75
C LYS A 34 -17.45 13.94 -5.41
N GLU A 35 -18.29 13.25 -4.63
CA GLU A 35 -18.70 13.73 -3.30
C GLU A 35 -17.50 13.88 -2.36
N CYS A 36 -16.56 12.92 -2.39
CA CYS A 36 -15.34 13.01 -1.59
C CYS A 36 -14.45 14.19 -2.00
N VAL A 37 -14.29 14.43 -3.30
CA VAL A 37 -13.52 15.57 -3.82
C VAL A 37 -14.18 16.90 -3.46
N ASP A 38 -15.50 17.01 -3.64
CA ASP A 38 -16.24 18.25 -3.37
C ASP A 38 -16.26 18.58 -1.87
N ALA A 39 -16.25 17.56 -1.00
CA ALA A 39 -16.26 17.70 0.46
C ALA A 39 -14.86 17.68 1.12
N ASP A 40 -13.78 17.47 0.36
CA ASP A 40 -12.42 17.18 0.88
C ASP A 40 -12.42 16.07 1.95
N SER A 41 -13.21 15.02 1.71
CA SER A 41 -13.39 13.89 2.62
C SER A 41 -12.65 12.64 2.15
N GLU A 42 -12.41 11.73 3.09
CA GLU A 42 -11.78 10.43 2.82
C GLU A 42 -12.83 9.36 2.48
N PHE A 43 -12.38 8.29 1.84
CA PHE A 43 -13.12 7.04 1.70
C PHE A 43 -12.23 5.86 2.09
N GLY A 44 -12.81 4.73 2.47
CA GLY A 44 -12.06 3.53 2.84
C GLY A 44 -11.78 2.65 1.62
N LEU A 45 -10.51 2.39 1.32
CA LEU A 45 -10.13 1.39 0.34
C LEU A 45 -9.99 0.04 1.05
N MET A 46 -10.83 -0.92 0.66
CA MET A 46 -10.93 -2.24 1.27
C MET A 46 -10.46 -3.30 0.27
N MET A 47 -9.65 -4.27 0.69
CA MET A 47 -9.25 -5.36 -0.20
C MET A 47 -10.45 -6.29 -0.44
N GLY A 48 -10.88 -6.47 -1.69
CA GLY A 48 -12.01 -7.32 -2.03
C GLY A 48 -12.64 -7.02 -3.39
N VAL A 49 -13.83 -7.56 -3.60
CA VAL A 49 -14.59 -7.43 -4.85
C VAL A 49 -16.05 -7.25 -4.52
N ASP A 50 -16.65 -6.19 -5.05
CA ASP A 50 -18.08 -5.91 -4.89
C ASP A 50 -18.52 -5.96 -3.41
N ASP A 51 -19.31 -6.96 -3.04
CA ASP A 51 -19.89 -7.10 -1.71
C ASP A 51 -19.03 -7.91 -0.73
N GLU A 52 -17.92 -8.51 -1.19
CA GLU A 52 -17.04 -9.35 -0.38
C GLU A 52 -15.66 -8.70 -0.27
N PHE A 53 -15.35 -8.15 0.90
CA PHE A 53 -14.10 -7.48 1.17
C PHE A 53 -13.68 -7.60 2.64
N GLU A 54 -12.38 -7.39 2.88
CA GLU A 54 -11.80 -7.49 4.21
C GLU A 54 -12.33 -6.42 5.16
N THR A 55 -12.31 -6.72 6.47
CA THR A 55 -12.79 -5.77 7.48
C THR A 55 -11.80 -4.67 7.82
N VAL A 56 -10.53 -4.83 7.45
CA VAL A 56 -9.48 -3.83 7.64
C VAL A 56 -9.06 -3.29 6.29
N GLY A 57 -9.02 -1.97 6.19
CA GLY A 57 -8.62 -1.23 5.00
C GLY A 57 -7.80 0.00 5.35
N CYS A 58 -7.60 0.87 4.36
CA CYS A 58 -6.91 2.13 4.55
C CYS A 58 -7.81 3.28 4.10
N ALA A 59 -7.98 4.29 4.95
CA ALA A 59 -8.58 5.54 4.54
C ALA A 59 -7.72 6.19 3.46
N ALA A 60 -8.37 6.69 2.42
CA ALA A 60 -7.77 7.23 1.23
C ALA A 60 -8.25 8.66 1.02
N ARG A 61 -7.31 9.57 0.79
CA ARG A 61 -7.59 10.95 0.42
C ARG A 61 -7.25 11.19 -1.04
N VAL A 62 -8.15 11.83 -1.78
CA VAL A 62 -7.84 12.28 -3.14
C VAL A 62 -6.86 13.44 -3.05
N THR A 63 -5.66 13.26 -3.59
CA THR A 63 -4.60 14.28 -3.59
C THR A 63 -4.54 15.06 -4.90
N ASP A 64 -4.88 14.42 -6.01
CA ASP A 64 -4.90 15.04 -7.34
C ASP A 64 -6.04 14.47 -8.18
N VAL A 65 -6.80 15.33 -8.85
CA VAL A 65 -7.69 14.94 -9.95
C VAL A 65 -6.96 15.23 -11.25
N ILE A 66 -6.45 14.19 -11.90
CA ILE A 66 -5.63 14.29 -13.10
C ILE A 66 -6.49 14.67 -14.31
N ASN A 67 -7.58 13.91 -14.52
CA ASN A 67 -8.53 14.16 -15.60
C ASN A 67 -9.95 13.84 -15.14
N THR A 68 -10.91 14.68 -15.57
CA THR A 68 -12.34 14.37 -15.54
C THR A 68 -12.84 14.30 -16.99
N PHE A 69 -13.43 13.17 -17.37
CA PHE A 69 -13.95 12.94 -18.71
C PHE A 69 -15.40 13.41 -18.82
N THR A 70 -15.88 13.61 -20.06
CA THR A 70 -17.24 14.12 -20.33
C THR A 70 -18.36 13.18 -19.88
N ASP A 71 -18.05 11.89 -19.74
CA ASP A 71 -18.96 10.84 -19.22
C ASP A 71 -18.85 10.65 -17.69
N GLY A 72 -18.13 11.54 -17.02
CA GLY A 72 -17.93 11.55 -15.58
C GLY A 72 -16.83 10.60 -15.08
N ARG A 73 -16.15 9.83 -15.96
CA ARG A 73 -14.99 9.06 -15.52
C ARG A 73 -13.92 9.98 -14.96
N MET A 74 -13.08 9.47 -14.06
CA MET A 74 -12.01 10.24 -13.44
C MET A 74 -10.71 9.44 -13.38
N ASN A 75 -9.60 10.13 -13.59
CA ASN A 75 -8.28 9.66 -13.19
C ASN A 75 -7.86 10.47 -11.97
N ILE A 76 -7.59 9.80 -10.85
CA ILE A 76 -7.23 10.44 -9.58
C ILE A 76 -5.94 9.84 -9.02
N ILE A 77 -5.25 10.59 -8.18
CA ILE A 77 -4.20 10.08 -7.29
C ILE A 77 -4.75 10.12 -5.88
N VAL A 78 -4.66 8.99 -5.18
CA VAL A 78 -5.03 8.90 -3.76
C VAL A 78 -3.82 8.59 -2.92
N GLU A 79 -3.83 9.08 -1.68
CA GLU A 79 -2.83 8.77 -0.64
C GLU A 79 -3.51 8.06 0.52
N GLY A 80 -2.93 6.93 0.94
CA GLY A 80 -3.37 6.24 2.16
C GLY A 80 -3.03 7.06 3.39
N THR A 81 -3.99 7.32 4.26
CA THR A 81 -3.79 8.13 5.47
C THR A 81 -3.64 7.25 6.69
N ASP A 82 -4.73 6.65 7.15
CA ASP A 82 -4.74 5.76 8.32
C ASP A 82 -5.30 4.39 7.98
N ARG A 83 -4.97 3.42 8.82
CA ARG A 83 -5.69 2.16 8.85
C ARG A 83 -7.05 2.34 9.48
N ILE A 84 -8.03 1.64 8.92
CA ILE A 84 -9.40 1.64 9.41
C ILE A 84 -9.90 0.21 9.56
N ARG A 85 -10.76 -0.01 10.54
CA ARG A 85 -11.53 -1.24 10.73
C ARG A 85 -13.00 -0.93 10.55
N LEU A 86 -13.66 -1.68 9.68
CA LEU A 86 -15.11 -1.69 9.54
C LEU A 86 -15.76 -2.29 10.78
N ILE A 87 -16.67 -1.54 11.39
CA ILE A 87 -17.47 -1.97 12.53
C ILE A 87 -18.87 -2.36 12.06
N GLU A 88 -19.46 -1.57 11.14
CA GLU A 88 -20.81 -1.79 10.64
C GLU A 88 -20.90 -1.37 9.17
N ARG A 89 -21.44 -2.25 8.32
CA ARG A 89 -21.67 -2.00 6.90
C ARG A 89 -23.04 -1.35 6.69
N HIS A 90 -23.09 -0.38 5.77
CA HIS A 90 -24.31 0.30 5.34
C HIS A 90 -24.47 0.21 3.81
N ASP A 91 -25.65 -0.20 3.37
CA ASP A 91 -26.02 -0.39 1.95
C ASP A 91 -27.20 0.51 1.54
N ASP A 92 -27.35 1.65 2.21
CA ASP A 92 -28.44 2.61 2.03
C ASP A 92 -28.17 3.65 0.93
N GLN A 93 -26.94 3.70 0.40
CA GLN A 93 -26.52 4.61 -0.67
C GLN A 93 -26.23 3.88 -1.98
N ALA A 94 -25.96 4.64 -3.05
CA ALA A 94 -25.61 4.09 -4.36
C ALA A 94 -24.26 3.33 -4.35
N TYR A 95 -23.43 3.59 -3.34
CA TYR A 95 -22.17 2.91 -3.07
C TYR A 95 -22.19 2.38 -1.63
N ILE A 96 -21.32 1.40 -1.33
CA ILE A 96 -21.19 0.83 0.00
C ILE A 96 -20.58 1.89 0.92
N SER A 97 -21.13 2.04 2.13
CA SER A 97 -20.51 2.84 3.17
C SER A 97 -20.41 2.04 4.47
N GLY A 98 -19.73 2.57 5.48
CA GLY A 98 -19.60 1.86 6.74
C GLY A 98 -19.18 2.75 7.88
N THR A 99 -19.62 2.38 9.08
CA THR A 99 -19.06 2.90 10.32
C THR A 99 -17.70 2.26 10.53
N VAL A 100 -16.64 3.06 10.56
CA VAL A 100 -15.26 2.61 10.72
C VAL A 100 -14.61 3.22 11.96
N GLU A 101 -13.59 2.56 12.48
CA GLU A 101 -12.70 3.10 13.50
C GLU A 101 -11.25 3.11 13.00
N ARG A 102 -10.48 4.14 13.38
CA ARG A 102 -9.04 4.19 13.14
C ARG A 102 -8.35 3.05 13.90
N LEU A 103 -7.37 2.41 13.25
CA LEU A 103 -6.61 1.28 13.80
C LEU A 103 -5.14 1.70 14.04
N PRO A 104 -4.84 2.35 15.19
CA PRO A 104 -3.49 2.80 15.51
C PRO A 104 -2.53 1.63 15.74
N ASP A 105 -1.23 1.92 15.70
CA ASP A 105 -0.20 1.00 16.13
C ASP A 105 -0.28 0.75 17.65
N LEU A 106 0.17 -0.42 18.09
CA LEU A 106 0.37 -0.69 19.52
C LEU A 106 1.46 0.23 20.07
N GLU A 107 1.24 0.73 21.28
CA GLU A 107 2.29 1.42 22.03
C GLU A 107 3.33 0.39 22.49
N GLU A 108 4.47 0.36 21.82
CA GLU A 108 5.57 -0.56 22.11
C GLU A 108 6.95 0.09 21.93
N GLU A 109 7.96 -0.49 22.58
CA GLU A 109 9.34 -0.09 22.34
C GLU A 109 9.82 -0.66 21.00
N MET A 110 10.31 0.23 20.13
CA MET A 110 10.76 -0.14 18.79
C MET A 110 12.07 -0.93 18.86
N ASN A 111 12.12 -2.08 18.19
CA ASN A 111 13.33 -2.84 18.00
C ASN A 111 14.21 -2.19 16.93
N ALA A 112 15.06 -1.24 17.35
CA ALA A 112 15.94 -0.50 16.45
C ALA A 112 16.88 -1.39 15.61
N VAL A 113 17.32 -2.52 16.16
CA VAL A 113 18.17 -3.50 15.44
C VAL A 113 17.40 -4.09 14.27
N LEU A 114 16.17 -4.55 14.51
CA LEU A 114 15.31 -5.12 13.48
C LEU A 114 15.00 -4.10 12.37
N VAL A 115 14.75 -2.84 12.72
CA VAL A 115 14.51 -1.75 11.76
C VAL A 115 15.73 -1.57 10.85
N GLU A 116 16.93 -1.45 11.42
CA GLU A 116 18.15 -1.25 10.63
C GLU A 116 18.53 -2.48 9.78
N GLU A 117 18.33 -3.69 10.29
CA GLU A 117 18.51 -4.93 9.51
C GLU A 117 17.57 -4.96 8.29
N THR A 118 16.29 -4.65 8.52
CA THR A 118 15.27 -4.62 7.46
C THR A 118 15.60 -3.54 6.42
N ARG A 119 16.06 -2.37 6.87
CA ARG A 119 16.50 -1.28 6.01
C ARG A 119 17.70 -1.68 5.15
N ALA A 120 18.68 -2.39 5.73
CA ALA A 120 19.85 -2.87 5.00
C ALA A 120 19.45 -3.86 3.88
N LEU A 121 18.55 -4.80 4.20
CA LEU A 121 18.01 -5.74 3.21
C LEU A 121 17.24 -5.02 2.11
N TYR A 122 16.42 -4.02 2.45
CA TYR A 122 15.72 -3.22 1.46
C TYR A 122 16.67 -2.47 0.51
N VAL A 123 17.72 -1.84 1.06
CA VAL A 123 18.74 -1.16 0.25
C VAL A 123 19.47 -2.13 -0.68
N GLU A 124 19.76 -3.35 -0.21
CA GLU A 124 20.32 -4.40 -1.07
C GLU A 124 19.34 -4.81 -2.17
N ALA A 125 18.07 -5.04 -1.82
CA ALA A 125 17.03 -5.42 -2.77
C ALA A 125 16.89 -4.36 -3.87
N LEU A 126 16.90 -3.08 -3.49
CA LEU A 126 16.96 -1.96 -4.44
C LEU A 126 18.20 -2.03 -5.33
N LYS A 127 19.40 -2.22 -4.78
CA LYS A 127 20.63 -2.31 -5.59
C LYS A 127 20.57 -3.46 -6.61
N LEU A 128 19.96 -4.58 -6.24
CA LEU A 128 19.84 -5.76 -7.10
C LEU A 128 18.65 -5.68 -8.06
N SER A 129 17.60 -4.93 -7.73
CA SER A 129 16.43 -4.71 -8.58
C SER A 129 16.64 -3.58 -9.60
N ILE A 130 17.53 -2.62 -9.31
CA ILE A 130 17.75 -1.47 -10.19
C ILE A 130 18.65 -1.84 -11.38
N GLY A 131 17.96 -2.15 -12.48
CA GLY A 131 18.08 -1.29 -13.66
C GLY A 131 17.23 -0.02 -13.56
N TRP A 132 16.07 -0.02 -12.87
CA TRP A 132 15.18 1.16 -12.79
C TRP A 132 14.32 1.17 -11.50
N TYR A 133 14.71 1.92 -10.47
CA TYR A 133 13.80 2.73 -9.62
C TYR A 133 14.57 3.62 -8.63
N ARG A 134 14.05 4.83 -8.36
CA ARG A 134 14.64 5.84 -7.47
C ARG A 134 14.31 5.52 -6.02
N ALA A 135 15.33 5.47 -5.16
CA ALA A 135 15.16 5.47 -3.71
C ALA A 135 14.26 6.65 -3.26
N PRO A 136 13.37 6.47 -2.27
CA PRO A 136 12.64 7.59 -1.70
C PRO A 136 13.63 8.60 -1.12
N LYS A 137 13.60 9.82 -1.67
CA LYS A 137 14.23 10.98 -1.05
C LYS A 137 13.20 11.65 -0.15
N ARG A 138 13.20 11.33 1.14
CA ARG A 138 12.85 12.28 2.21
C ARG A 138 13.26 11.70 3.56
N ALA A 139 14.10 12.45 4.28
CA ALA A 139 14.35 12.24 5.70
C ALA A 139 13.20 12.91 6.47
N GLY A 140 12.50 12.15 7.31
CA GLY A 140 11.45 12.69 8.19
C GLY A 140 10.17 11.87 8.33
N GLU A 141 10.00 10.74 7.63
CA GLU A 141 8.82 9.88 7.79
C GLU A 141 8.87 9.09 9.10
N ALA A 142 7.73 9.01 9.80
CA ALA A 142 7.56 8.17 10.98
C ALA A 142 7.90 6.71 10.64
N VAL A 143 8.62 6.02 11.52
CA VAL A 143 9.20 4.68 11.29
C VAL A 143 8.17 3.64 10.82
N GLY A 144 6.88 3.80 11.14
CA GLY A 144 5.80 2.95 10.61
C GLY A 144 5.61 3.03 9.09
N LEU A 145 5.73 4.23 8.48
CA LEU A 145 5.50 4.46 7.05
C LEU A 145 6.54 3.80 6.14
N LEU A 146 7.76 3.61 6.66
CA LEU A 146 8.82 2.92 5.93
C LEU A 146 8.42 1.47 5.62
N SER A 147 7.75 0.79 6.56
CA SER A 147 7.34 -0.60 6.37
C SER A 147 6.38 -0.77 5.18
N TYR A 148 5.44 0.17 5.05
CA TYR A 148 4.47 0.23 3.96
C TYR A 148 5.06 0.62 2.62
N THR A 149 5.94 1.61 2.61
CA THR A 149 6.64 2.05 1.40
C THR A 149 7.46 0.91 0.80
N VAL A 150 8.14 0.13 1.65
CA VAL A 150 8.92 -1.03 1.22
C VAL A 150 8.01 -2.13 0.64
N ALA A 151 6.90 -2.44 1.32
CA ALA A 151 5.96 -3.47 0.87
C ALA A 151 5.35 -3.17 -0.50
N SER A 152 4.98 -1.91 -0.75
CA SER A 152 4.49 -1.47 -2.06
C SER A 152 5.60 -1.53 -3.13
N ALA A 153 6.80 -1.01 -2.83
CA ALA A 153 7.91 -0.94 -3.77
C ALA A 153 8.43 -2.32 -4.22
N LEU A 154 8.30 -3.36 -3.39
CA LEU A 154 8.74 -4.72 -3.71
C LEU A 154 7.73 -5.52 -4.55
N GLY A 155 6.54 -4.97 -4.81
CA GLY A 155 5.47 -5.70 -5.47
C GLY A 155 5.03 -6.92 -4.65
N MET A 156 4.95 -6.76 -3.32
CA MET A 156 4.45 -7.84 -2.45
C MET A 156 3.03 -8.24 -2.89
N PRO A 157 2.73 -9.56 -2.90
CA PRO A 157 1.38 -10.06 -3.09
C PRO A 157 0.37 -9.39 -2.15
N GLU A 158 -0.85 -9.18 -2.62
CA GLU A 158 -1.90 -8.44 -1.93
C GLU A 158 -2.24 -9.06 -0.57
N ASP A 159 -2.24 -10.40 -0.46
CA ASP A 159 -2.44 -11.12 0.80
C ASP A 159 -1.37 -10.78 1.85
N ARG A 160 -0.10 -10.64 1.42
CA ARG A 160 1.01 -10.23 2.30
C ARG A 160 0.90 -8.75 2.67
N GLN A 161 0.47 -7.90 1.76
CA GLN A 161 0.20 -6.50 2.05
C GLN A 161 -0.95 -6.35 3.05
N GLN A 162 -2.00 -7.15 2.91
CA GLN A 162 -3.16 -7.15 3.82
C GLN A 162 -2.74 -7.57 5.24
N LEU A 163 -1.90 -8.61 5.36
CA LEU A 163 -1.33 -9.00 6.65
C LEU A 163 -0.53 -7.87 7.31
N LEU A 164 0.26 -7.11 6.54
CA LEU A 164 0.99 -5.95 7.05
C LEU A 164 0.06 -4.78 7.44
N LEU A 165 -1.04 -4.61 6.71
CA LEU A 165 -2.04 -3.62 7.03
C LEU A 165 -2.69 -3.95 8.37
N GLU A 166 -3.12 -5.20 8.57
CA GLU A 166 -3.80 -5.67 9.78
C GLU A 166 -2.90 -5.73 11.03
N GLU A 167 -1.60 -5.91 10.85
CA GLU A 167 -0.67 -6.08 11.97
C GLU A 167 -0.43 -4.78 12.75
N THR A 168 -0.93 -4.73 13.98
CA THR A 168 -0.86 -3.54 14.85
C THR A 168 0.48 -3.38 15.56
N SER A 169 1.27 -4.45 15.72
CA SER A 169 2.64 -4.35 16.22
C SER A 169 3.57 -3.88 15.11
N VAL A 170 4.24 -2.76 15.33
CA VAL A 170 5.27 -2.25 14.44
C VAL A 170 6.42 -3.24 14.35
N ASN A 171 6.85 -3.81 15.48
CA ASN A 171 7.92 -4.80 15.51
C ASN A 171 7.54 -6.02 14.67
N ARG A 172 6.32 -6.56 14.83
CA ARG A 172 5.87 -7.71 14.03
C ARG A 172 5.73 -7.39 12.54
N ARG A 173 5.28 -6.18 12.17
CA ARG A 173 5.33 -5.72 10.77
C ARG A 173 6.74 -5.75 10.21
N TYR A 174 7.73 -5.29 10.96
CA TYR A 174 9.13 -5.35 10.52
C TYR A 174 9.67 -6.78 10.39
N GLU A 175 9.27 -7.71 11.25
CA GLU A 175 9.61 -9.14 11.10
C GLU A 175 9.04 -9.72 9.80
N LEU A 176 7.75 -9.52 9.55
CA LEU A 176 7.08 -9.96 8.31
C LEU A 176 7.73 -9.36 7.06
N LEU A 177 8.10 -8.07 7.13
CA LEU A 177 8.78 -7.36 6.06
C LEU A 177 10.18 -7.92 5.81
N LYS A 178 10.93 -8.20 6.88
CA LYS A 178 12.26 -8.82 6.81
C LYS A 178 12.20 -10.21 6.18
N GLU A 179 11.30 -11.08 6.65
CA GLU A 179 11.11 -12.43 6.08
C GLU A 179 10.81 -12.36 4.57
N THR A 180 9.96 -11.42 4.16
CA THR A 180 9.61 -11.23 2.76
C THR A 180 10.80 -10.72 1.95
N LEU A 181 11.54 -9.74 2.46
CA LEU A 181 12.77 -9.21 1.84
C LEU A 181 13.84 -10.29 1.66
N GLU A 182 14.06 -11.15 2.65
CA GLU A 182 15.05 -12.23 2.59
C GLU A 182 14.69 -13.25 1.51
N SER A 183 13.40 -13.60 1.39
CA SER A 183 12.90 -14.46 0.32
C SER A 183 13.10 -13.83 -1.06
N THR A 184 12.70 -12.57 -1.24
CA THR A 184 12.87 -11.83 -2.50
C THR A 184 14.35 -11.69 -2.89
N LEU A 185 15.21 -11.35 -1.94
CA LEU A 185 16.65 -11.22 -2.15
C LEU A 185 17.30 -12.53 -2.57
N THR A 186 16.82 -13.67 -2.07
CA THR A 186 17.33 -14.98 -2.49
C THR A 186 17.16 -15.15 -4.00
N GLY A 187 15.98 -14.85 -4.53
CA GLY A 187 15.72 -14.87 -5.98
C GLY A 187 16.56 -13.86 -6.77
N LEU A 188 16.66 -12.62 -6.28
CA LEU A 188 17.45 -11.56 -6.94
C LEU A 188 18.95 -11.92 -6.97
N ARG A 189 19.50 -12.45 -5.88
CA ARG A 189 20.90 -12.89 -5.78
C ARG A 189 21.19 -14.05 -6.73
N GLU A 190 20.27 -14.99 -6.88
CA GLU A 190 20.40 -16.06 -7.88
C GLU A 190 20.40 -15.51 -9.31
N HIS A 191 19.46 -14.61 -9.63
CA HIS A 191 19.39 -13.99 -10.95
C HIS A 191 20.66 -13.21 -11.28
N ALA A 192 21.14 -12.36 -10.37
CA ALA A 192 22.38 -11.60 -10.53
C ALA A 192 23.61 -12.50 -10.76
N ARG A 193 23.69 -13.65 -10.07
CA ARG A 193 24.75 -14.64 -10.28
C ARG A 193 24.70 -15.25 -11.69
N ARG A 194 23.51 -15.60 -12.20
CA ARG A 194 23.35 -16.14 -13.57
C ARG A 194 23.76 -15.12 -14.64
N VAL A 195 23.37 -13.86 -14.49
CA VAL A 195 23.71 -12.77 -15.43
C VAL A 195 25.21 -12.49 -15.43
N SER A 196 25.85 -12.42 -14.25
CA SER A 196 27.30 -12.23 -14.12
C SER A 196 28.11 -13.42 -14.66
N GLY A 197 27.59 -14.64 -14.52
CA GLY A 197 28.19 -15.87 -15.08
C GLY A 197 28.18 -15.91 -16.61
N ASN A 198 27.07 -15.53 -17.25
CA ASN A 198 26.95 -15.53 -18.72
C ASN A 198 27.79 -14.44 -19.40
N GLY A 199 28.06 -13.32 -18.72
CA GLY A 199 28.91 -12.24 -19.26
C GLY A 199 30.39 -12.61 -19.42
N LYS A 200 30.88 -13.66 -18.74
CA LYS A 200 32.27 -14.14 -18.88
C LYS A 200 32.47 -15.13 -20.04
N ALA A 201 31.40 -15.65 -20.65
CA ALA A 201 31.50 -16.67 -21.69
C ALA A 201 31.65 -16.11 -23.13
N HIS A 202 31.56 -14.78 -23.33
CA HIS A 202 31.65 -14.14 -24.66
C HIS A 202 32.89 -13.23 -24.83
N ARG A 203 33.89 -13.36 -23.96
CA ARG A 203 35.21 -12.77 -24.17
C ARG A 203 36.26 -13.89 -24.22
N GLY A 204 36.20 -14.66 -25.31
CA GLY A 204 37.29 -15.52 -25.76
C GLY A 204 38.09 -14.82 -26.87
N PRO A 205 39.40 -15.07 -26.96
CA PRO A 205 40.41 -14.23 -27.63
C PRO A 205 40.27 -14.12 -29.16
#